data_AF-A0A2H5FHW4-F1
#
_entry.id   AF-A0A2H5FHW4-F1
#
_cell.length_a   1.000
_cell.length_b   1.000
_cell.length_c   1.000
_cell.angle_alpha   90.00
_cell.angle_beta   90.00
_cell.angle_gamma   90.00
#
_symmetry.space_group_name_H-M   'P 1'
#
loop_
_entity.id
_entity.type
_entity.pdbx_description
1 polymer ?
#
loop_
_entity_poly.entity_id
_entity_poly.type
_entity_poly.pdbx_seq_one_letter_code
_entity_poly.pdbx_strand_id
1 'polypeptide(L)'
;MLFALVVLFGVVMVLFSEEFSKSLKKLWAIKGARLLLPLFAASWFIYTFDFLFAWIIFYLSKFLHAILVFLIKLIPFQQGSESIALVILLTFFSVVPVLIIDFFTRRKTYKSYPYPYITSTLIWILCVALLIII
;
A
#
# COMPACT_ATOMS: atom_id res chain seq x y z
N MET A 1 22.28 4.09 4.36
CA MET A 1 22.60 5.03 3.25
C MET A 1 21.36 5.70 2.68
N LEU A 2 20.35 4.94 2.22
CA LEU A 2 19.10 5.48 1.65
C LEU A 2 18.29 6.36 2.64
N PHE A 3 18.18 5.93 3.90
CA PHE A 3 17.47 6.68 4.94
C PHE A 3 18.11 8.04 5.24
N ALA A 4 19.44 8.11 5.24
CA ALA A 4 20.18 9.37 5.47
C ALA A 4 19.97 10.37 4.33
N LEU A 5 19.90 9.89 3.09
CA LEU A 5 19.57 10.71 1.91
C LEU A 5 18.14 11.26 1.99
N VAL A 6 17.17 10.44 2.39
CA VAL A 6 15.77 10.87 2.56
C VAL A 6 15.66 11.92 3.65
N VAL A 7 16.32 11.73 4.79
CA VAL A 7 16.34 12.71 5.88
C VAL A 7 17.01 14.01 5.44
N LEU A 8 18.15 13.93 4.75
CA LEU A 8 18.84 15.11 4.24
C LEU A 8 17.99 15.87 3.22
N PHE A 9 17.30 15.16 2.32
CA PHE A 9 16.39 15.78 1.35
C PHE A 9 15.18 16.43 2.03
N GLY A 10 14.63 15.78 3.06
CA GLY A 10 13.55 16.33 3.87
C GLY A 10 13.97 17.60 4.60
N VAL A 11 15.16 17.61 5.20
CA VAL A 11 15.71 18.80 5.88
C VAL A 11 15.93 19.95 4.89
N VAL A 12 16.50 19.69 3.71
CA VAL A 12 16.66 20.71 2.67
C VAL A 12 15.31 21.26 2.20
N MET A 13 14.32 20.40 1.95
CA MET A 13 12.97 20.85 1.56
C MET A 13 12.31 21.73 2.64
N VAL A 14 12.46 21.38 3.91
CA VAL A 14 11.85 22.13 5.03
C VAL A 14 12.54 23.47 5.24
N LEU A 15 13.88 23.50 5.27
CA LEU A 15 14.67 24.71 5.47
C LEU A 15 14.45 25.74 4.35
N PHE A 16 14.29 25.27 3.11
CA PHE A 16 14.12 26.11 1.93
C PHE A 16 12.67 26.16 1.42
N SER A 17 11.69 25.80 2.25
CA SER A 17 10.28 25.70 1.86
C SER A 17 9.73 26.96 1.18
N GLU A 18 10.06 28.14 1.72
CA GLU A 18 9.63 29.41 1.11
C GLU A 18 10.26 29.66 -0.27
N GLU A 19 11.53 29.31 -0.43
CA GLU A 19 12.27 29.48 -1.69
C GLU A 19 11.77 28.51 -2.76
N PHE A 20 11.48 27.26 -2.36
CA PHE A 20 10.83 26.28 -3.22
C PHE A 20 9.42 26.73 -3.63
N SER A 21 8.62 27.24 -2.70
CA SER A 21 7.27 27.75 -3.00
C SER A 21 7.29 28.94 -3.97
N LYS A 22 8.21 29.90 -3.77
CA LYS A 22 8.42 31.03 -4.68
C LYS A 22 8.86 30.56 -6.06
N SER A 23 9.78 29.60 -6.13
CA SER A 23 10.28 29.04 -7.39
C SER A 23 9.21 28.24 -8.14
N LEU A 24 8.41 27.43 -7.44
CA LEU A 24 7.29 26.68 -8.03
C LEU A 24 6.21 27.61 -8.57
N LYS A 25 5.87 28.69 -7.85
CA LYS A 25 4.95 29.73 -8.34
C LYS A 25 5.48 30.39 -9.61
N LYS A 26 6.78 30.66 -9.67
CA LYS A 26 7.43 31.24 -10.86
C LYS A 26 7.39 30.29 -12.05
N LEU A 27 7.65 29.01 -11.84
CA LEU A 27 7.52 27.95 -12.87
C LEU A 27 6.08 27.82 -13.38
N TRP A 28 5.09 27.86 -12.48
CA TRP A 28 3.66 27.80 -12.82
C TRP A 28 3.13 29.07 -13.51
N ALA A 29 3.81 30.21 -13.36
CA ALA A 29 3.44 31.48 -13.98
C ALA A 29 3.89 31.58 -15.45
N ILE A 30 4.77 30.69 -15.92
CA ILE A 30 5.22 30.66 -17.32
C ILE A 30 4.06 30.26 -18.23
N LYS A 31 3.79 31.05 -19.27
CA LYS A 31 2.75 30.79 -20.27
C LYS A 31 3.05 29.45 -20.95
N GLY A 32 2.16 28.45 -20.77
CA GLY A 32 2.33 27.08 -21.27
C GLY A 32 2.73 26.05 -20.20
N ALA A 33 3.35 26.46 -19.09
CA ALA A 33 3.73 25.55 -18.01
C ALA A 33 2.52 24.96 -17.29
N ARG A 34 1.40 25.70 -17.21
CA ARG A 34 0.12 25.19 -16.67
C ARG A 34 -0.43 23.98 -17.41
N LEU A 35 -0.03 23.76 -18.66
CA LEU A 35 -0.45 22.59 -19.45
C LEU A 35 0.67 21.55 -19.52
N LEU A 36 1.91 21.98 -19.75
CA LEU A 36 3.06 21.07 -19.92
C LEU A 36 3.47 20.38 -18.62
N LEU A 37 3.44 21.06 -17.46
CA LEU A 37 3.77 20.43 -16.18
C LEU A 37 2.82 19.28 -15.83
N PRO A 38 1.48 19.46 -15.84
CA PRO A 38 0.58 18.35 -15.56
C PRO A 38 0.65 17.26 -16.65
N LEU A 39 0.86 17.61 -17.92
CA LEU A 39 1.01 16.61 -18.98
C LEU A 39 2.28 15.77 -18.81
N PHE A 40 3.39 16.40 -18.45
CA PHE A 40 4.66 15.73 -18.15
C PHE A 40 4.54 14.88 -16.89
N ALA A 41 3.94 15.41 -15.82
CA ALA A 41 3.71 14.65 -14.59
C ALA A 41 2.81 13.43 -14.84
N ALA A 42 1.73 13.58 -15.61
CA ALA A 42 0.86 12.48 -15.99
C ALA A 42 1.58 11.44 -16.86
N SER A 43 2.36 11.88 -17.84
CA SER A 43 3.13 10.98 -18.72
C SER A 43 4.22 10.23 -17.95
N TRP A 44 4.94 10.92 -17.07
CA TRP A 44 5.91 10.32 -16.16
C TRP A 44 5.26 9.32 -15.21
N PHE A 45 4.10 9.68 -14.66
CA PHE A 45 3.34 8.82 -13.77
C PHE A 45 2.92 7.54 -14.49
N ILE A 46 2.36 7.63 -15.70
CA ILE A 46 1.97 6.48 -16.52
C ILE A 46 3.19 5.61 -16.84
N TYR A 47 4.31 6.21 -17.26
CA TYR A 47 5.55 5.47 -17.57
C TYR A 47 6.12 4.73 -16.35
N THR A 48 6.04 5.34 -15.17
CA THR A 48 6.58 4.76 -13.93
C THR A 48 5.54 3.86 -13.24
N PHE A 49 4.27 3.93 -13.64
CA PHE A 49 3.15 3.26 -12.97
C PHE A 49 3.36 1.75 -12.93
N ASP A 50 3.73 1.14 -14.05
CA ASP A 50 3.94 -0.31 -14.14
C ASP A 50 5.04 -0.79 -13.19
N PHE A 51 6.15 -0.05 -13.13
CA PHE A 51 7.24 -0.37 -12.21
C PHE A 51 6.78 -0.23 -10.75
N LEU A 52 6.10 0.86 -10.42
CA LEU A 52 5.64 1.13 -9.06
C LEU A 52 4.60 0.10 -8.60
N PHE A 53 3.70 -0.31 -9.49
CA PHE A 53 2.70 -1.33 -9.23
C PHE A 53 3.33 -2.72 -9.06
N ALA A 54 4.31 -3.06 -9.89
CA ALA A 54 5.09 -4.29 -9.74
C ALA A 54 5.83 -4.34 -8.40
N TRP A 55 6.43 -3.23 -7.95
CA TRP A 55 7.06 -3.14 -6.64
C TRP A 55 6.06 -3.30 -5.49
N ILE A 56 4.88 -2.69 -5.60
CA ILE A 56 3.81 -2.84 -4.59
C ILE A 56 3.41 -4.31 -4.49
N ILE A 57 3.13 -4.97 -5.61
CA ILE A 57 2.77 -6.39 -5.66
C ILE A 57 3.88 -7.25 -5.04
N PHE A 58 5.13 -7.01 -5.43
CA PHE A 58 6.28 -7.76 -4.93
C PHE A 58 6.45 -7.61 -3.41
N TYR A 59 6.44 -6.38 -2.89
CA TYR A 59 6.59 -6.16 -1.45
C TYR A 59 5.42 -6.71 -0.65
N LEU A 60 4.19 -6.59 -1.16
CA LEU A 60 3.01 -7.10 -0.49
C LEU A 60 3.04 -8.63 -0.42
N SER A 61 3.37 -9.31 -1.52
CA SER A 61 3.56 -10.77 -1.52
C SER A 61 4.67 -11.19 -0.55
N LYS A 62 5.83 -10.51 -0.60
CA LYS A 62 6.95 -10.81 0.31
C LYS A 62 6.57 -10.63 1.78
N PHE A 63 5.75 -9.62 2.08
CA PHE A 63 5.21 -9.39 3.43
C PHE A 63 4.26 -10.51 3.86
N LEU A 64 3.34 -10.94 2.99
CA LEU A 64 2.45 -12.08 3.26
C LEU A 64 3.25 -13.37 3.54
N HIS A 65 4.26 -13.67 2.71
CA HIS A 65 5.16 -14.81 2.91
C HIS A 65 5.96 -14.71 4.21
N ALA A 66 6.44 -13.53 4.57
CA ALA A 66 7.15 -13.33 5.84
C ALA A 66 6.25 -13.63 7.05
N ILE A 67 4.98 -13.21 7.01
CA ILE A 67 4.00 -13.50 8.06
C ILE A 67 3.68 -15.01 8.08
N LEU A 68 3.52 -15.63 6.91
CA LEU A 68 3.28 -17.06 6.79
C LEU A 68 4.41 -17.86 7.45
N VAL A 69 5.66 -17.56 7.11
CA VAL A 69 6.84 -18.19 7.71
C VAL A 69 6.89 -17.94 9.22
N PHE A 70 6.53 -16.74 9.67
CA PHE A 70 6.44 -16.43 11.10
C PHE A 70 5.37 -17.29 11.80
N LEU A 71 4.19 -17.47 11.20
CA LEU A 71 3.13 -18.33 11.72
C LEU A 71 3.57 -19.79 11.77
N ILE A 72 4.21 -20.30 10.72
CA ILE A 72 4.71 -21.68 10.66
C ILE A 72 5.71 -21.93 11.81
N LYS A 73 6.59 -20.98 12.10
CA LYS A 73 7.56 -21.09 13.20
C LYS A 73 6.92 -21.09 14.58
N LEU A 74 5.74 -20.47 14.73
CA LEU A 74 5.00 -20.46 15.99
C LEU A 74 4.28 -21.80 16.23
N ILE A 75 3.98 -22.54 15.16
CA ILE A 75 3.27 -23.82 15.23
C ILE A 75 4.24 -24.94 15.64
N PRO A 76 3.96 -25.70 16.70
CA PRO A 76 4.89 -26.68 17.26
C PRO A 76 4.97 -28.01 16.49
N PHE A 77 4.06 -28.28 15.56
CA PHE A 77 4.01 -29.51 14.77
C PHE A 77 4.50 -29.27 13.33
N GLN A 78 5.28 -30.21 12.78
CA GLN A 78 5.89 -30.07 11.45
C GLN A 78 4.93 -30.46 10.31
N GLN A 79 4.07 -31.45 10.52
CA GLN A 79 3.10 -31.90 9.51
C GLN A 79 1.87 -30.99 9.51
N GLY A 80 1.56 -30.39 8.36
CA GLY A 80 0.36 -29.57 8.16
C GLY A 80 0.43 -28.15 8.74
N SER A 81 1.58 -27.73 9.29
CA SER A 81 1.78 -26.36 9.79
C SER A 81 1.58 -25.31 8.71
N GLU A 82 2.04 -25.57 7.50
CA GLU A 82 1.87 -24.68 6.35
C GLU A 82 0.38 -24.48 6.00
N SER A 83 -0.38 -25.57 5.85
CA SER A 83 -1.81 -25.51 5.53
C SER A 83 -2.60 -24.76 6.61
N ILE A 84 -2.28 -25.01 7.90
CA ILE A 84 -2.94 -24.35 9.01
C ILE A 84 -2.55 -22.86 9.07
N ALA A 85 -1.27 -22.53 8.88
CA ALA A 85 -0.78 -21.16 8.82
C ALA A 85 -1.44 -20.38 7.68
N LEU A 86 -1.62 -21.00 6.50
CA LEU A 86 -2.33 -20.42 5.36
C LEU A 86 -3.78 -20.09 5.72
N VAL A 87 -4.53 -21.04 6.28
CA VAL A 87 -5.94 -20.81 6.65
C VAL A 87 -6.05 -19.66 7.65
N ILE A 88 -5.20 -19.63 8.67
CA ILE A 88 -5.17 -18.55 9.68
C ILE A 88 -4.82 -17.22 9.02
N LEU A 89 -3.78 -17.16 8.20
CA LEU A 89 -3.35 -15.95 7.52
C LEU A 89 -4.47 -15.37 6.64
N LEU A 90 -5.07 -16.21 5.78
CA LEU A 90 -6.11 -15.78 4.86
C LEU A 90 -7.38 -15.34 5.58
N THR A 91 -7.81 -16.08 6.60
CA THR A 91 -9.00 -15.68 7.39
C THR A 91 -8.75 -14.39 8.15
N PHE A 92 -7.57 -14.24 8.76
CA PHE A 92 -7.21 -13.02 9.49
C PHE A 92 -7.17 -11.81 8.54
N PHE A 93 -6.43 -11.87 7.44
CA PHE A 93 -6.32 -10.76 6.49
C PHE A 93 -7.63 -10.45 5.75
N SER A 94 -8.49 -11.44 5.54
CA SER A 94 -9.79 -11.23 4.90
C SER A 94 -10.81 -10.61 5.85
N VAL A 95 -10.92 -11.13 7.07
CA VAL A 95 -12.02 -10.80 7.98
C VAL A 95 -11.68 -9.61 8.87
N VAL A 96 -10.46 -9.53 9.41
CA VAL A 96 -10.09 -8.51 10.39
C VAL A 96 -10.16 -7.09 9.82
N PRO A 97 -9.64 -6.79 8.62
CA PRO A 97 -9.75 -5.44 8.05
C PRO A 97 -11.20 -5.02 7.82
N VAL A 98 -12.04 -5.96 7.39
CA VAL A 98 -13.47 -5.71 7.17
C VAL A 98 -14.19 -5.42 8.48
N LEU A 99 -13.89 -6.18 9.55
CA LEU A 99 -14.43 -5.91 10.88
C LEU A 99 -13.98 -4.55 11.42
N ILE A 100 -12.72 -4.17 11.20
CA ILE A 100 -12.21 -2.85 11.57
C ILE A 100 -13.00 -1.76 10.82
N ILE A 101 -13.16 -1.90 9.50
CA ILE A 101 -13.94 -0.95 8.68
C ILE A 101 -15.39 -0.87 9.16
N ASP A 102 -16.02 -2.02 9.43
CA ASP A 102 -17.40 -2.07 9.91
C ASP A 102 -17.53 -1.39 11.29
N PHE A 103 -16.60 -1.63 12.21
CA PHE A 103 -16.56 -0.98 13.51
C PHE A 103 -16.40 0.54 13.41
N PHE A 104 -15.46 1.03 12.58
CA PHE A 104 -15.29 2.46 12.35
C PHE A 104 -16.51 3.10 11.67
N THR A 105 -17.14 2.39 10.74
CA THR A 105 -18.34 2.84 10.03
C THR A 105 -19.53 2.94 10.97
N ARG A 106 -19.74 1.92 11.80
CA ARG A 106 -20.77 1.91 12.85
C ARG A 106 -20.57 3.03 13.85
N ARG A 107 -19.33 3.32 14.26
CA ARG A 107 -19.04 4.43 15.17
C ARG A 107 -19.41 5.80 14.57
N LYS A 108 -19.26 5.99 13.26
CA LYS A 108 -19.53 7.27 12.59
C LYS A 108 -20.98 7.44 12.12
N THR A 109 -21.59 6.37 11.64
CA THR A 109 -22.89 6.42 10.94
C THR A 109 -23.98 5.59 11.60
N TYR A 110 -23.68 4.86 12.69
CA TYR A 110 -24.56 3.91 13.40
C TYR A 110 -25.16 2.80 12.51
N LYS A 111 -24.74 2.73 11.24
CA LYS A 111 -25.14 1.71 10.27
C LYS A 111 -23.96 0.78 10.01
N SER A 112 -24.26 -0.49 9.77
CA SER A 112 -23.24 -1.45 9.34
C SER A 112 -22.76 -1.11 7.93
N TYR A 113 -21.52 -1.45 7.63
CA TYR A 113 -20.98 -1.44 6.29
C TYR A 113 -21.84 -2.32 5.37
N PRO A 114 -22.22 -1.84 4.17
CA PRO A 114 -23.23 -2.52 3.34
C PRO A 114 -22.72 -3.79 2.65
N TYR A 115 -21.40 -3.94 2.45
CA TYR A 115 -20.85 -5.04 1.64
C TYR A 115 -19.68 -5.79 2.30
N PRO A 116 -19.78 -6.22 3.57
CA PRO A 116 -18.64 -6.78 4.31
C PRO A 116 -18.16 -8.11 3.72
N TYR A 117 -19.08 -8.94 3.25
CA TYR A 117 -18.72 -10.22 2.65
C TYR A 117 -18.03 -10.06 1.31
N ILE A 118 -18.51 -9.14 0.46
CA ILE A 118 -17.91 -8.89 -0.86
C ILE A 118 -16.50 -8.34 -0.70
N THR A 119 -16.30 -7.36 0.19
CA THR A 119 -14.96 -6.82 0.44
C THR A 119 -14.02 -7.86 1.04
N SER A 120 -14.51 -8.68 1.97
CA SER A 120 -13.74 -9.80 2.53
C SER A 120 -13.32 -10.77 1.43
N THR A 121 -14.25 -11.23 0.59
CA THR A 121 -13.92 -12.14 -0.52
C THR A 121 -12.93 -11.54 -1.52
N LEU A 122 -13.01 -10.24 -1.79
CA LEU A 122 -12.10 -9.57 -2.71
C LEU A 122 -10.69 -9.48 -2.12
N ILE A 123 -10.57 -9.18 -0.83
CA ILE A 123 -9.29 -9.22 -0.10
C ILE A 123 -8.73 -10.64 -0.07
N TRP A 124 -9.58 -11.64 0.19
CA TRP A 124 -9.18 -13.04 0.18
C TRP A 124 -8.60 -13.47 -1.17
N ILE A 125 -9.30 -13.21 -2.27
CA ILE A 125 -8.85 -13.52 -3.63
C ILE A 125 -7.51 -12.82 -3.92
N LEU A 126 -7.38 -11.56 -3.53
CA LEU A 126 -6.15 -10.79 -3.72
C LEU A 126 -4.98 -11.41 -2.92
N CYS A 127 -5.19 -11.80 -1.67
CA CYS A 127 -4.18 -12.48 -0.86
C CYS A 127 -3.76 -13.83 -1.46
N VAL A 128 -4.72 -14.63 -1.94
CA VAL A 128 -4.44 -15.91 -2.63
C VAL A 128 -3.58 -15.67 -3.86
N ALA A 129 -3.98 -14.73 -4.72
CA ALA A 129 -3.24 -14.44 -5.94
C ALA A 129 -1.79 -14.01 -5.63
N LEU A 130 -1.59 -13.16 -4.63
CA LEU A 130 -0.26 -12.70 -4.23
C LEU A 130 0.64 -13.80 -3.65
N LEU A 131 0.05 -14.80 -2.99
CA LEU A 131 0.78 -15.95 -2.45
C LEU A 131 1.13 -16.99 -3.52
N ILE A 132 0.38 -17.06 -4.62
CA ILE A 132 0.61 -18.02 -5.72
C ILE A 132 1.60 -17.49 -6.75
N ILE A 133 1.53 -16.19 -7.07
CA ILE A 133 2.28 -15.58 -8.20
C ILE A 133 3.80 -15.52 -7.93
N ILE A 134 4.22 -15.49 -6.66
CA ILE A 134 5.62 -15.36 -6.21
C ILE A 134 5.91 -16.45 -5.20
#